data_AF-A0A535E8L9-F1
#
_entry.id   AF-A0A535E8L9-F1
#
_cell.length_a   1.000
_cell.length_b   1.000
_cell.length_c   1.000
_cell.angle_alpha   90.00
_cell.angle_beta   90.00
_cell.angle_gamma   90.00
#
_symmetry.space_group_name_H-M   'P 1'
#
loop_
_entity.id
_entity.type
_entity.pdbx_description
1 polymer ?
#
loop_
_entity_poly.entity_id
_entity_poly.type
_entity_poly.pdbx_seq_one_letter_code
_entity_poly.pdbx_strand_id
1 'polypeptide(L)'
;MYLILLLVLFVLTGVFAVQNAGTQDFNLLGYTWNLPIWAPTAIGVAIVSLLLMLHMSHAGLGSRFRELGHGREIDEHRGHIDELRAENARLREELAATRGEVRGAASTGAAPRRSWMDGVRSMGDRVRNRTTTAS
;
A
#
# COMPACT_ATOMS: atom_id res chain seq x y z
N MET A 1 21.52 2.62 -9.39
CA MET A 1 22.48 3.37 -10.22
C MET A 1 23.54 4.13 -9.43
N TYR A 2 23.18 4.95 -8.43
CA TYR A 2 24.17 5.73 -7.65
C TYR A 2 25.27 4.89 -6.96
N LEU A 3 24.96 3.70 -6.44
CA LEU A 3 25.97 2.78 -5.87
C LEU A 3 26.99 2.30 -6.91
N ILE A 4 26.57 2.04 -8.14
CA ILE A 4 27.46 1.62 -9.24
C ILE A 4 28.37 2.78 -9.62
N LEU A 5 27.82 4.00 -9.70
CA LEU A 5 28.60 5.23 -9.91
C LEU A 5 29.65 5.44 -8.81
N LEU A 6 29.29 5.25 -7.53
CA LEU A 6 30.23 5.34 -6.42
C LEU A 6 31.34 4.30 -6.51
N LEU A 7 31.00 3.06 -6.88
CA LEU A 7 31.99 2.01 -7.06
C LEU A 7 32.96 2.34 -8.19
N VAL A 8 32.45 2.80 -9.34
CA VAL A 8 33.29 3.25 -10.48
C VAL A 8 34.19 4.41 -10.07
N LEU A 9 33.64 5.40 -9.34
CA LEU A 9 34.39 6.54 -8.84
C LEU A 9 35.53 6.11 -7.90
N PHE A 10 35.28 5.16 -6.99
CA PHE A 10 36.29 4.61 -6.09
C PHE A 10 37.40 3.86 -6.85
N VAL A 11 37.03 3.06 -7.85
CA VAL A 11 37.99 2.34 -8.70
C VAL A 11 38.88 3.33 -9.46
N LEU A 12 38.28 4.35 -10.09
CA LEU A 12 39.05 5.37 -10.82
C LEU A 12 39.97 6.16 -9.90
N THR A 13 39.50 6.50 -8.69
CA THR A 13 40.32 7.20 -7.68
C THR A 13 41.49 6.32 -7.22
N GLY A 14 41.27 5.01 -7.05
CA GLY A 14 42.33 4.06 -6.72
C GLY A 14 43.38 3.95 -7.82
N VAL A 15 42.94 3.83 -9.08
CA VAL A 15 43.85 3.83 -10.25
C VAL A 15 44.64 5.13 -10.33
N PHE A 16 43.97 6.28 -10.14
CA PHE A 16 44.62 7.58 -10.09
C PHE A 16 45.69 7.65 -8.99
N ALA A 17 45.39 7.13 -7.79
CA ALA A 17 46.35 7.10 -6.69
C ALA A 17 47.59 6.27 -6.99
N VAL A 18 47.42 5.10 -7.61
CA VAL A 18 48.54 4.23 -8.02
C VAL A 18 49.39 4.88 -9.10
N GLN A 19 48.77 5.55 -10.07
CA GLN A 19 49.49 6.24 -11.15
C GLN A 19 50.22 7.51 -10.66
N ASN A 20 49.71 8.14 -9.61
CA ASN A 20 50.21 9.41 -9.09
C ASN A 20 50.81 9.25 -7.69
N ALA A 21 51.69 8.25 -7.51
CA ALA A 21 52.37 7.98 -6.24
C ALA A 21 53.40 9.06 -5.83
N GLY A 22 53.55 10.11 -6.63
CA GLY A 22 54.41 11.25 -6.31
C GLY A 22 53.89 12.09 -5.15
N THR A 23 54.76 12.95 -4.65
CA THR A 23 54.43 13.93 -3.61
C THR A 23 54.53 15.35 -4.14
N GLN A 24 53.77 16.25 -3.52
CA GLN A 24 53.77 17.67 -3.81
C GLN A 24 53.90 18.45 -2.50
N ASP A 25 54.71 19.51 -2.55
CA ASP A 25 54.85 20.42 -1.42
C ASP A 25 53.68 21.41 -1.40
N PHE A 26 52.94 21.39 -0.30
CA PHE A 26 51.83 22.27 0.00
C PHE A 26 52.28 23.30 1.02
N ASN A 27 52.35 24.57 0.62
CA ASN A 27 52.67 25.66 1.53
C ASN A 27 51.38 26.33 2.03
N LEU A 28 51.18 26.33 3.34
CA LEU A 28 50.07 27.03 3.99
C LEU A 28 50.62 27.86 5.15
N LEU A 29 50.38 29.17 5.15
CA LEU A 29 50.83 30.10 6.20
C LEU A 29 52.35 30.04 6.47
N GLY A 30 53.15 29.79 5.43
CA GLY A 30 54.62 29.70 5.53
C GLY A 30 55.13 28.33 5.99
N TYR A 31 54.25 27.39 6.31
CA TYR A 31 54.61 26.01 6.64
C TYR A 31 54.42 25.11 5.42
N THR A 32 55.45 24.33 5.09
CA THR A 32 55.46 23.40 3.96
C THR A 32 55.18 21.98 4.44
N TRP A 33 54.16 21.37 3.84
CA TRP A 33 53.77 19.97 4.06
C TRP A 33 54.06 19.18 2.79
N ASN A 34 54.75 18.05 2.90
CA ASN A 34 54.91 17.13 1.78
C ASN A 34 53.75 16.14 1.79
N LEU A 35 52.86 16.21 0.79
CA LEU A 35 51.66 15.38 0.72
C LEU A 35 51.63 14.56 -0.57
N PRO A 36 51.08 13.32 -0.53
CA PRO A 36 50.83 12.57 -1.74
C PRO A 36 49.86 13.31 -2.66
N ILE A 37 50.16 13.37 -3.96
CA ILE A 37 49.36 14.10 -4.96
C ILE A 37 47.91 13.61 -4.99
N TRP A 38 47.70 12.33 -4.73
CA TRP A 38 46.38 11.70 -4.73
C TRP A 38 45.55 11.98 -3.47
N ALA A 39 46.17 12.44 -2.38
CA ALA A 39 45.51 12.55 -1.08
C ALA A 39 44.35 13.58 -1.10
N PRO A 40 44.50 14.82 -1.62
CA PRO A 40 43.41 15.79 -1.67
C PRO A 40 42.20 15.29 -2.47
N THR A 41 42.45 14.66 -3.62
CA THR A 41 41.40 14.07 -4.46
C THR A 41 40.67 12.93 -3.76
N ALA A 42 41.39 12.03 -3.09
CA ALA A 42 40.78 10.92 -2.36
C ALA A 42 39.90 11.42 -1.20
N ILE A 43 40.36 12.45 -0.48
CA ILE A 43 39.59 13.10 0.59
C ILE A 43 38.30 13.71 0.01
N GLY A 44 38.39 14.46 -1.10
CA GLY A 44 37.22 15.05 -1.75
C GLY A 44 36.20 13.99 -2.18
N VAL A 45 36.65 12.91 -2.80
CA VAL A 45 35.81 11.78 -3.20
C VAL A 45 35.12 11.13 -1.99
N ALA A 46 35.85 10.91 -0.90
CA ALA A 46 35.30 10.34 0.32
C ALA A 46 34.21 11.23 0.93
N ILE A 47 34.46 12.55 1.02
CA ILE A 47 33.50 13.52 1.57
C ILE A 47 32.22 13.57 0.73
N VAL A 48 32.34 13.68 -0.60
CA VAL A 48 31.17 13.72 -1.49
C VAL A 48 30.39 12.42 -1.42
N SER A 49 31.07 11.28 -1.38
CA SER A 49 30.43 9.96 -1.25
C SER A 49 29.65 9.85 0.06
N LEU A 50 30.24 10.31 1.17
CA LEU A 50 29.60 10.32 2.48
C LEU A 50 28.37 11.24 2.50
N LEU A 51 28.49 12.46 1.97
CA LEU A 51 27.39 13.41 1.83
C LEU A 51 26.26 12.84 0.98
N LEU A 52 26.59 12.17 -0.12
CA LEU A 52 25.61 11.51 -0.98
C LEU A 52 24.91 10.37 -0.24
N MET A 53 25.65 9.54 0.51
CA MET A 53 25.09 8.48 1.35
C MET A 53 24.16 9.05 2.42
N LEU A 54 24.56 10.14 3.08
CA LEU A 54 23.76 10.82 4.08
C LEU A 54 22.49 11.44 3.46
N HIS A 55 22.60 12.05 2.28
CA HIS A 55 21.46 12.56 1.55
C HIS A 55 20.48 11.44 1.18
N MET A 56 20.99 10.32 0.70
CA MET A 56 20.20 9.13 0.35
C MET A 56 19.58 8.48 1.57
N SER A 57 20.22 8.48 2.75
CA SER A 57 19.60 7.97 3.97
C SER A 57 18.43 8.87 4.38
N HIS A 58 18.61 10.20 4.33
CA HIS A 58 17.56 11.16 4.63
C HIS A 58 16.37 11.08 3.66
N ALA A 59 16.63 10.96 2.35
CA ALA A 59 15.60 10.85 1.31
C ALA A 59 14.96 9.45 1.27
N GLY A 60 15.77 8.40 1.45
CA GLY A 60 15.36 7.00 1.46
C GLY A 60 14.51 6.63 2.68
N LEU A 61 14.79 7.22 3.85
CA LEU A 61 13.92 7.14 5.03
C LEU A 61 12.50 7.62 4.69
N GLY A 62 12.35 8.73 3.97
CA GLY A 62 11.03 9.22 3.54
C GLY A 62 10.26 8.25 2.64
N SER A 63 10.96 7.58 1.72
CA SER A 63 10.33 6.54 0.87
C SER A 63 9.97 5.27 1.65
N ARG A 64 10.81 4.85 2.60
CA ARG A 64 10.53 3.68 3.45
C ARG A 64 9.42 3.92 4.47
N PHE A 65 9.26 5.16 4.95
CA PHE A 65 8.10 5.53 5.77
C PHE A 65 6.80 5.52 4.98
N ARG A 66 6.81 5.87 3.68
CA ARG A 66 5.64 5.71 2.80
C ARG A 66 5.29 4.24 2.56
N GLU A 67 6.29 3.38 2.35
CA GLU A 67 6.07 1.93 2.20
C GLU A 67 5.54 1.28 3.50
N LEU A 68 6.02 1.71 4.67
CA LEU A 68 5.50 1.25 5.97
C LEU A 68 4.06 1.76 6.25
N GLY A 69 3.70 2.95 5.77
CA GLY A 69 2.35 3.50 5.87
C GLY A 69 1.32 2.70 5.07
N HIS A 70 1.64 2.35 3.82
CA HIS A 70 0.75 1.54 2.98
C HIS A 70 0.67 0.08 3.44
N GLY A 71 1.70 -0.46 4.08
CA GLY A 71 1.63 -1.82 4.66
C GLY A 71 0.56 -1.96 5.73
N ARG A 72 0.41 -0.96 6.62
CA ARG A 72 -0.62 -0.98 7.68
C ARG A 72 -2.04 -0.83 7.14
N GLU A 73 -2.24 0.07 6.18
CA GLU A 73 -3.55 0.31 5.57
C GLU A 73 -4.02 -0.90 4.73
N ILE A 74 -3.09 -1.58 4.05
CA ILE A 74 -3.39 -2.80 3.28
C ILE A 74 -3.67 -4.00 4.21
N ASP A 75 -2.96 -4.14 5.33
CA ASP A 75 -3.24 -5.21 6.31
C ASP A 75 -4.59 -5.00 7.02
N GLU A 76 -4.94 -3.75 7.34
CA GLU A 76 -6.22 -3.42 7.96
C GLU A 76 -7.40 -3.66 7.00
N HIS A 77 -7.25 -3.31 5.72
CA HIS A 77 -8.23 -3.64 4.68
C HIS A 77 -8.33 -5.13 4.36
N ARG A 78 -7.23 -5.90 4.47
CA ARG A 78 -7.28 -7.36 4.33
C ARG A 78 -8.04 -8.01 5.49
N GLY A 79 -7.81 -7.57 6.72
CA GLY A 79 -8.55 -8.06 7.89
C GLY A 79 -10.06 -7.84 7.76
N HIS A 80 -10.46 -6.65 7.31
CA HIS A 80 -11.88 -6.34 7.12
C HIS A 80 -12.54 -7.15 5.99
N ILE A 81 -11.82 -7.45 4.91
CA ILE A 81 -12.33 -8.29 3.82
C ILE A 81 -12.55 -9.74 4.29
N ASP A 82 -11.65 -10.28 5.11
CA ASP A 82 -11.80 -11.65 5.63
C ASP A 82 -12.89 -11.74 6.69
N GLU A 83 -13.08 -10.70 7.50
CA GLU A 83 -14.22 -10.57 8.42
C GLU A 83 -15.55 -10.54 7.65
N LEU A 84 -15.67 -9.70 6.61
CA LEU A 84 -16.87 -9.63 5.76
C LEU A 84 -17.16 -10.94 5.02
N ARG A 85 -16.13 -11.74 4.69
CA ARG A 85 -16.28 -13.07 4.11
C ARG A 85 -16.80 -14.09 5.12
N ALA A 86 -16.27 -14.06 6.35
CA ALA A 86 -16.73 -14.92 7.44
C ALA A 86 -18.20 -14.61 7.78
N GLU A 87 -18.57 -13.34 7.83
CA GLU A 87 -19.94 -12.90 8.10
C GLU A 87 -20.90 -13.28 6.95
N ASN A 88 -20.48 -13.16 5.69
CA ASN A 88 -21.26 -13.67 4.56
C ASN A 88 -21.47 -15.18 4.59
N ALA A 89 -20.46 -15.95 4.99
CA ALA A 89 -20.59 -17.40 5.11
C ALA A 89 -21.60 -17.78 6.21
N ARG A 90 -21.51 -17.11 7.37
CA ARG A 90 -22.45 -17.29 8.47
C ARG A 90 -23.88 -16.90 8.09
N LEU A 91 -24.07 -15.75 7.44
CA LEU A 91 -25.40 -15.33 6.97
C LEU A 91 -25.99 -16.30 5.95
N ARG A 92 -25.17 -16.92 5.11
CA ARG A 92 -25.63 -17.96 4.17
C ARG A 92 -26.05 -19.24 4.89
N GLU A 93 -25.35 -19.62 5.95
CA GLU A 93 -25.74 -20.76 6.79
C GLU A 93 -27.03 -20.48 7.56
N GLU A 94 -27.19 -19.29 8.14
CA GLU A 94 -28.42 -18.87 8.81
C GLU A 94 -29.61 -18.81 7.84
N LEU A 95 -29.41 -18.32 6.62
CA LEU A 95 -30.43 -18.35 5.56
C LEU A 95 -30.75 -19.77 5.09
N ALA A 96 -29.77 -20.67 5.03
CA ALA A 96 -30.02 -22.07 4.67
C ALA A 96 -30.78 -22.81 5.79
N ALA A 97 -30.44 -22.56 7.05
CA ALA A 97 -31.12 -23.11 8.21
C ALA A 97 -32.56 -22.62 8.32
N THR A 98 -32.79 -21.31 8.26
CA THR A 98 -34.14 -20.71 8.29
C THR A 98 -34.96 -21.10 7.06
N ARG A 99 -34.35 -21.24 5.88
CA ARG A 99 -35.06 -21.76 4.69
C ARG A 99 -35.39 -23.24 4.83
N GLY A 100 -34.58 -24.02 5.55
CA GLY A 100 -34.87 -25.40 5.95
C GLY A 100 -36.06 -25.48 6.91
N GLU A 101 -36.12 -24.59 7.91
CA GLU A 101 -37.24 -24.47 8.84
C GLU A 101 -38.52 -24.01 8.15
N VAL A 102 -38.46 -23.01 7.27
CA VAL A 102 -39.61 -22.54 6.48
C VAL A 102 -40.08 -23.63 5.50
N ARG A 103 -39.17 -24.42 4.93
CA ARG A 103 -39.54 -25.54 4.04
C ARG A 103 -40.08 -26.74 4.82
N GLY A 104 -39.59 -26.98 6.03
CA GLY A 104 -40.15 -27.93 6.99
C GLY A 104 -41.56 -27.52 7.43
N ALA A 105 -41.75 -26.25 7.79
CA ALA A 105 -43.05 -25.66 8.15
C ALA A 105 -44.03 -25.62 6.97
N ALA A 106 -43.54 -25.38 5.74
CA ALA A 106 -44.35 -25.46 4.53
C ALA A 106 -44.71 -26.89 4.12
N SER A 107 -43.96 -27.89 4.60
CA SER A 107 -44.28 -29.31 4.39
C SER A 107 -45.28 -29.86 5.41
N THR A 108 -45.39 -29.26 6.60
CA THR A 108 -46.43 -29.57 7.61
C THR A 108 -47.68 -28.70 7.48
N GLY A 109 -47.63 -27.57 6.76
CA GLY A 109 -48.76 -26.67 6.51
C GLY A 109 -49.19 -26.66 5.05
N ALA A 110 -50.15 -27.51 4.68
CA ALA A 110 -50.85 -27.38 3.41
C ALA A 110 -51.62 -26.03 3.32
N ALA A 111 -51.03 -25.06 2.62
CA ALA A 111 -51.58 -23.86 1.94
C ALA A 111 -52.51 -22.87 2.72
N PRO A 112 -52.38 -21.54 2.47
CA PRO A 112 -53.18 -20.96 1.39
C PRO A 112 -52.43 -19.84 0.64
N ARG A 113 -51.73 -20.20 -0.44
CA ARG A 113 -51.08 -19.23 -1.34
C ARG A 113 -52.08 -18.44 -2.22
N ARG A 114 -53.39 -18.66 -2.05
CA ARG A 114 -54.47 -18.03 -2.83
C ARG A 114 -55.07 -16.77 -2.18
N SER A 115 -55.02 -16.59 -0.86
CA SER A 115 -55.72 -15.45 -0.22
C SER A 115 -55.02 -14.10 -0.37
N TRP A 116 -53.69 -14.09 -0.46
CA TRP A 116 -52.93 -12.84 -0.55
C TRP A 116 -53.13 -12.13 -1.90
N MET A 117 -53.22 -12.88 -3.01
CA MET A 117 -53.48 -12.29 -4.33
C MET A 117 -54.90 -11.72 -4.46
N ASP A 118 -55.89 -12.31 -3.79
CA ASP A 118 -57.25 -11.77 -3.75
C ASP A 118 -57.33 -10.48 -2.92
N GLY A 119 -56.56 -10.39 -1.83
CA GLY A 119 -56.40 -9.16 -1.05
C GLY A 119 -55.83 -8.01 -1.89
N VAL A 120 -54.78 -8.29 -2.67
CA VAL A 120 -54.14 -7.29 -3.54
C VAL A 120 -55.07 -6.85 -4.69
N ARG A 121 -55.82 -7.76 -5.31
CA ARG A 121 -56.84 -7.39 -6.30
C ARG A 121 -57.96 -6.51 -5.71
N SER A 122 -58.47 -6.87 -4.54
CA SER A 122 -59.53 -6.09 -3.86
C SER A 122 -59.07 -4.67 -3.47
N MET A 123 -57.76 -4.50 -3.26
CA MET A 123 -57.15 -3.20 -2.96
C MET A 123 -57.04 -2.36 -4.24
N GLY A 124 -56.63 -2.97 -5.36
CA GLY A 124 -56.57 -2.31 -6.66
C GLY A 124 -57.94 -1.82 -7.15
N ASP A 125 -58.99 -2.62 -6.98
CA ASP A 125 -60.35 -2.23 -7.38
C ASP A 125 -60.93 -1.11 -6.51
N ARG A 126 -60.58 -1.07 -5.21
CA ARG A 126 -60.96 0.03 -4.30
C ARG A 126 -60.27 1.35 -4.66
N VAL A 127 -59.00 1.32 -5.05
CA VAL A 127 -58.27 2.51 -5.48
C VAL A 127 -58.83 3.03 -6.80
N ARG A 128 -59.11 2.13 -7.76
CA ARG A 128 -59.67 2.48 -9.06
C ARG A 128 -61.08 3.10 -8.96
N ASN A 129 -61.95 2.54 -8.12
CA ASN A 129 -63.31 3.08 -7.94
C ASN A 129 -63.32 4.45 -7.25
N ARG A 130 -62.35 4.74 -6.38
CA ARG A 130 -62.24 6.04 -5.68
C ARG A 130 -61.82 7.17 -6.63
N THR A 131 -61.08 6.87 -7.70
CA THR A 131 -60.65 7.87 -8.70
C THR A 131 -61.74 8.24 -9.71
N THR A 132 -62.73 7.37 -9.95
CA THR A 132 -63.83 7.62 -10.89
C THR A 132 -65.02 8.38 -10.30
N THR A 133 -65.12 8.52 -8.98
CA THR A 133 -66.20 9.29 -8.33
C THR A 133 -65.85 10.78 -8.11
N ALA A 134 -64.71 11.24 -8.63
CA ALA A 134 -64.21 12.61 -8.44
C ALA A 134 -64.09 13.41 -9.75
N SER A 135 -64.93 13.09 -10.75
CA SER A 135 -65.12 13.90 -11.98
C SER A 135 -66.57 14.30 -12.14
#